data_AF-A0A644YRI8-F1
#
_entry.id   AF-A0A644YRI8-F1
#
_cell.length_a   1.000
_cell.length_b   1.000
_cell.length_c   1.000
_cell.angle_alpha   90.00
_cell.angle_beta   90.00
_cell.angle_gamma   90.00
#
_symmetry.space_group_name_H-M   'P 1'
#
loop_
_entity.id
_entity.type
_entity.pdbx_description
1 polymer ?
#
loop_
_entity_poly.entity_id
_entity_poly.type
_entity_poly.pdbx_seq_one_letter_code
_entity_poly.pdbx_strand_id
1 'polypeptide(L)'
;MGCYIMSSLSDLTTEEYISTLIHNEQENEFVDFKQYYYHDEKKYDLIKDVMSFANDSSTIDKYIVFGIVNGTWEVSGIDSTSIPDVSDINDMLHTYVEPFIYIEVGNIIVDEKTIGYIKIPSERSDRPYIVKKDYCKNGKTHLRCGEIYVRKNANNFIATRRDLDYIYRNNGSFSFSLYDSTAEIGFIQIRQERKIFVQLRMLFANNTNHTINICRALCDICTSDSVMQYECLYCENKSREFAQVPPLISNVPIQLTPGDEFQKSFYFFASEQSAEILLNKHRSGQRFIARLEVFDVNKNRFASQPSEIKPCFYGNANIL
;
A
#
# COMPACT_ATOMS: atom_id res chain seq x y z
N MET A 1 8.87 17.74 21.98
CA MET A 1 8.75 16.35 22.44
C MET A 1 7.42 15.84 21.89
N GLY A 2 7.45 15.20 20.73
CA GLY A 2 6.24 14.90 19.97
C GLY A 2 6.63 14.12 18.74
N CYS A 3 6.94 12.84 18.94
CA CYS A 3 7.24 11.89 17.87
C CYS A 3 7.18 10.46 18.44
N TYR A 4 5.97 10.00 18.77
CA TYR A 4 5.59 8.60 19.01
C TYR A 4 4.06 8.66 18.90
N ILE A 5 3.42 8.26 17.81
CA ILE A 5 3.06 6.88 17.47
C ILE A 5 2.65 6.92 15.98
N MET A 6 3.49 6.48 15.07
CA MET A 6 3.08 6.25 13.66
C MET A 6 3.78 5.02 13.06
N SER A 7 4.34 4.14 13.90
CA SER A 7 5.19 3.02 13.48
C SER A 7 4.70 1.64 13.93
N SER A 8 3.41 1.45 14.26
CA SER A 8 2.92 0.13 14.71
C SER A 8 1.50 -0.25 14.30
N LEU A 9 0.97 0.30 13.20
CA LEU A 9 -0.37 -0.08 12.71
C LEU A 9 -0.35 -1.26 11.71
N SER A 10 0.82 -1.71 11.26
CA SER A 10 0.94 -2.78 10.25
C SER A 10 0.72 -4.21 10.78
N ASP A 11 0.73 -4.39 12.10
CA ASP A 11 0.78 -5.72 12.74
C ASP A 11 -0.47 -6.00 13.60
N LEU A 12 -1.45 -5.10 13.62
CA LEU A 12 -2.71 -5.30 14.34
C LEU A 12 -3.63 -6.22 13.55
N THR A 13 -4.23 -7.18 14.23
CA THR A 13 -5.34 -7.96 13.69
C THR A 13 -6.55 -7.04 13.40
N THR A 14 -7.44 -7.45 12.50
CA THR A 14 -8.69 -6.71 12.20
C THR A 14 -9.50 -6.42 13.47
N GLU A 15 -9.53 -7.36 14.41
CA GLU A 15 -10.20 -7.22 15.70
C GLU A 15 -9.58 -6.13 16.56
N GLU A 16 -8.25 -6.14 16.73
CA GLU A 16 -7.56 -5.11 17.51
C GLU A 16 -7.73 -3.73 16.85
N TYR A 17 -7.64 -3.65 15.53
CA TYR A 17 -7.84 -2.38 14.80
C TYR A 17 -9.24 -1.82 15.00
N ILE A 18 -10.30 -2.61 14.74
CA ILE A 18 -11.69 -2.16 14.93
C ILE A 18 -11.94 -1.79 16.39
N SER A 19 -11.41 -2.57 17.35
CA SER A 19 -11.51 -2.26 18.77
C SER A 19 -10.90 -0.89 19.09
N THR A 20 -9.71 -0.56 18.54
CA THR A 20 -9.12 0.77 18.73
C THR A 20 -9.95 1.90 18.11
N LEU A 21 -10.58 1.66 16.95
CA LEU A 21 -11.46 2.65 16.33
C LEU A 21 -12.68 2.97 17.20
N ILE A 22 -13.30 1.94 17.80
CA ILE A 22 -14.44 2.10 18.71
C ILE A 22 -14.02 2.90 19.96
N HIS A 23 -12.93 2.50 20.62
CA HIS A 23 -12.47 3.13 21.86
C HIS A 23 -12.05 4.59 21.70
N ASN A 24 -11.55 4.97 20.53
CA ASN A 24 -11.15 6.34 20.27
C ASN A 24 -12.33 7.26 19.87
N GLU A 25 -13.56 6.74 19.79
CA GLU A 25 -14.78 7.46 19.37
C GLU A 25 -14.60 8.21 18.04
N GLN A 26 -13.75 7.68 17.14
CA GLN A 26 -13.40 8.34 15.90
C GLN A 26 -14.31 7.89 14.77
N GLU A 27 -15.38 8.63 14.51
CA GLU A 27 -15.99 8.63 13.18
C GLU A 27 -15.12 9.49 12.26
N ASN A 28 -14.36 8.82 11.39
CA ASN A 28 -13.46 9.46 10.45
C ASN A 28 -13.82 9.08 9.00
N GLU A 29 -13.02 9.56 8.06
CA GLU A 29 -13.22 9.29 6.63
C GLU A 29 -12.97 7.83 6.21
N PHE A 30 -12.52 6.96 7.12
CA PHE A 30 -12.16 5.55 6.87
C PHE A 30 -13.07 4.54 7.58
N VAL A 31 -13.89 4.97 8.55
CA VAL A 31 -14.83 4.11 9.27
C VAL A 31 -16.23 4.71 9.34
N ASP A 32 -17.24 3.89 9.12
CA ASP A 32 -18.65 4.22 9.31
C ASP A 32 -19.25 3.25 10.32
N PHE A 33 -19.70 3.77 11.47
CA PHE A 33 -20.36 2.99 12.49
C PHE A 33 -21.87 2.97 12.24
N LYS A 34 -22.47 1.79 12.31
CA LYS A 34 -23.91 1.58 12.20
C LYS A 34 -24.40 0.65 13.28
N GLN A 35 -25.56 0.94 13.85
CA GLN A 35 -26.15 0.06 14.87
C GLN A 35 -26.63 -1.26 14.27
N TYR A 36 -27.19 -1.21 13.06
CA TYR A 36 -27.80 -2.35 12.39
C TYR A 36 -27.29 -2.48 10.95
N TYR A 37 -27.40 -3.68 10.39
CA TYR A 37 -27.21 -3.89 8.97
C TYR A 37 -28.29 -3.14 8.15
N TYR A 38 -27.99 -2.89 6.88
CA TYR A 38 -28.87 -2.17 5.97
C TYR A 38 -30.18 -2.93 5.75
N HIS A 39 -31.29 -2.23 5.87
CA HIS A 39 -32.60 -2.80 5.57
C HIS A 39 -32.72 -3.12 4.07
N ASP A 40 -33.43 -4.19 3.73
CA ASP A 40 -33.70 -4.60 2.33
C ASP A 40 -34.32 -3.51 1.44
N GLU A 41 -35.05 -2.56 2.04
CA GLU A 41 -35.63 -1.41 1.34
C GLU A 41 -34.57 -0.36 0.95
N LYS A 42 -33.40 -0.41 1.58
CA LYS A 42 -32.31 0.56 1.47
C LYS A 42 -30.98 -0.06 1.06
N LYS A 43 -30.99 -1.17 0.30
CA LYS A 43 -29.77 -1.75 -0.28
C LYS A 43 -28.94 -0.75 -1.10
N TYR A 44 -29.59 0.25 -1.69
CA TYR A 44 -28.90 1.34 -2.39
C TYR A 44 -28.01 2.20 -1.47
N ASP A 45 -28.28 2.29 -0.17
CA ASP A 45 -27.42 3.02 0.78
C ASP A 45 -26.11 2.25 1.01
N LEU A 46 -26.17 0.92 1.15
CA LEU A 46 -24.97 0.07 1.23
C LEU A 46 -24.08 0.24 -0.01
N ILE A 47 -24.69 0.23 -1.20
CA ILE A 47 -23.96 0.41 -2.46
C ILE A 47 -23.26 1.78 -2.47
N LYS A 48 -23.94 2.86 -2.02
CA LYS A 48 -23.34 4.21 -1.93
C LYS A 48 -22.18 4.24 -0.94
N ASP A 49 -22.38 3.69 0.26
CA ASP A 49 -21.37 3.69 1.31
C ASP A 49 -20.12 2.93 0.84
N VAL A 50 -20.26 1.69 0.37
CA VAL A 50 -19.15 0.88 -0.14
C VAL A 50 -18.45 1.56 -1.32
N MET A 51 -19.20 2.07 -2.30
CA MET A 51 -18.60 2.71 -3.46
C MET A 51 -17.88 4.02 -3.11
N SER A 52 -18.41 4.80 -2.16
CA SER A 52 -17.78 6.03 -1.69
C SER A 52 -16.44 5.77 -0.99
N PHE A 53 -16.35 4.71 -0.19
CA PHE A 53 -15.11 4.25 0.43
C PHE A 53 -14.13 3.68 -0.60
N ALA A 54 -14.64 2.92 -1.57
CA ALA A 54 -13.80 2.35 -2.63
C ALA A 54 -13.18 3.44 -3.51
N ASN A 55 -13.90 4.56 -3.74
CA ASN A 55 -13.40 5.73 -4.47
C ASN A 55 -12.50 6.66 -3.65
N ASP A 56 -12.40 6.48 -2.34
CA ASP A 56 -11.44 7.23 -1.52
C ASP A 56 -10.00 6.80 -1.82
N SER A 57 -9.10 7.75 -2.06
CA SER A 57 -7.75 7.48 -2.57
C SER A 57 -6.72 7.11 -1.49
N SER A 58 -7.11 7.05 -0.21
CA SER A 58 -6.16 6.70 0.84
C SER A 58 -5.68 5.26 0.71
N THR A 59 -4.48 4.99 1.20
CA THR A 59 -3.86 3.65 1.26
C THR A 59 -4.20 2.91 2.56
N ILE A 60 -5.29 3.31 3.22
CA ILE A 60 -5.75 2.71 4.48
C ILE A 60 -7.00 1.89 4.16
N ASP A 61 -7.15 0.72 4.75
CA ASP A 61 -8.37 -0.09 4.61
C ASP A 61 -9.56 0.62 5.26
N LYS A 62 -10.74 0.49 4.66
CA LYS A 62 -11.96 1.14 5.14
C LYS A 62 -12.94 0.14 5.70
N TYR A 63 -13.74 0.58 6.65
CA TYR A 63 -14.62 -0.30 7.40
C TYR A 63 -16.02 0.29 7.54
N ILE A 64 -17.03 -0.55 7.31
CA ILE A 64 -18.39 -0.32 7.81
C ILE A 64 -18.57 -1.30 8.96
N VAL A 65 -18.75 -0.79 10.18
CA VAL A 65 -18.80 -1.59 11.40
C VAL A 65 -20.22 -1.55 11.96
N PHE A 66 -20.78 -2.73 12.22
CA PHE A 66 -22.15 -2.93 12.66
C PHE A 66 -22.24 -3.33 14.14
N GLY A 67 -23.31 -2.92 14.80
CA GLY A 67 -23.54 -3.20 16.23
C GLY A 67 -22.98 -2.12 17.16
N ILE A 68 -22.77 -0.92 16.63
CA ILE A 68 -22.30 0.26 17.38
C ILE A 68 -23.36 1.37 17.27
N VAL A 69 -23.78 1.94 18.40
CA VAL A 69 -24.80 3.00 18.42
C VAL A 69 -24.19 4.31 17.89
N ASN A 70 -24.77 4.85 16.83
CA ASN A 70 -24.29 6.10 16.23
C ASN A 70 -24.38 7.27 17.24
N GLY A 71 -23.29 8.02 17.37
CA GLY A 71 -23.19 9.21 18.20
C GLY A 71 -22.90 8.96 19.68
N THR A 72 -23.05 7.74 20.18
CA THR A 72 -22.59 7.34 21.54
C THR A 72 -21.46 6.32 21.51
N TRP A 73 -21.18 5.70 20.36
CA TRP A 73 -20.20 4.63 20.16
C TRP A 73 -20.40 3.43 21.10
N GLU A 74 -21.59 3.31 21.69
CA GLU A 74 -21.91 2.20 22.59
C GLU A 74 -21.99 0.90 21.80
N VAL A 75 -21.30 -0.12 22.30
CA VAL A 75 -21.33 -1.47 21.74
C VAL A 75 -22.69 -2.10 22.01
N SER A 76 -23.59 -2.12 21.03
CA SER A 76 -24.91 -2.76 21.14
C SER A 76 -24.88 -4.23 20.74
N GLY A 77 -23.91 -4.61 19.92
CA GLY A 77 -23.86 -5.91 19.25
C GLY A 77 -24.81 -6.00 18.06
N ILE A 78 -24.61 -7.02 17.23
CA ILE A 78 -25.48 -7.37 16.11
C ILE A 78 -25.67 -8.89 16.04
N ASP A 79 -26.83 -9.32 15.55
CA ASP A 79 -27.04 -10.71 15.16
C ASP A 79 -26.25 -11.00 13.88
N SER A 80 -25.25 -11.86 13.96
CA SER A 80 -24.43 -12.26 12.81
C SER A 80 -25.23 -12.80 11.63
N THR A 81 -26.43 -13.37 11.87
CA THR A 81 -27.31 -13.89 10.82
C THR A 81 -28.04 -12.80 10.04
N SER A 82 -28.05 -11.56 10.56
CA SER A 82 -28.65 -10.40 9.88
C SER A 82 -27.74 -9.81 8.79
N ILE A 83 -26.46 -10.18 8.77
CA ILE A 83 -25.51 -9.77 7.75
C ILE A 83 -25.50 -10.87 6.68
N PRO A 84 -25.87 -10.55 5.42
CA PRO A 84 -25.78 -11.50 4.31
C PRO A 84 -24.36 -11.99 4.11
N ASP A 85 -24.22 -13.14 3.46
CA ASP A 85 -22.88 -13.63 3.16
C ASP A 85 -22.15 -12.71 2.16
N VAL A 86 -20.83 -12.87 2.09
CA VAL A 86 -20.00 -12.06 1.19
C VAL A 86 -20.36 -12.26 -0.29
N SER A 87 -20.91 -13.41 -0.67
CA SER A 87 -21.30 -13.72 -2.05
C SER A 87 -22.53 -12.91 -2.45
N ASP A 88 -23.54 -12.85 -1.58
CA ASP A 88 -24.76 -12.06 -1.78
C ASP A 88 -24.45 -10.57 -1.94
N ILE A 89 -23.54 -10.05 -1.10
CA ILE A 89 -23.12 -8.65 -1.17
C ILE A 89 -22.31 -8.40 -2.44
N ASN A 90 -21.39 -9.31 -2.80
CA ASN A 90 -20.62 -9.21 -4.04
C ASN A 90 -21.51 -9.24 -5.29
N ASP A 91 -22.50 -10.13 -5.34
CA ASP A 91 -23.45 -10.21 -6.46
C ASP A 91 -24.28 -8.93 -6.59
N MET A 92 -24.71 -8.37 -5.46
CA MET A 92 -25.40 -7.08 -5.43
C MET A 92 -24.49 -5.96 -5.94
N LEU A 93 -23.26 -5.84 -5.43
CA LEU A 93 -22.32 -4.80 -5.86
C LEU A 93 -21.99 -4.94 -7.34
N HIS A 94 -21.65 -6.14 -7.82
CA HIS A 94 -21.32 -6.42 -9.22
C HIS A 94 -22.49 -6.14 -10.18
N THR A 95 -23.74 -6.28 -9.71
CA THR A 95 -24.93 -5.95 -10.50
C THR A 95 -25.05 -4.45 -10.78
N TYR A 96 -24.66 -3.59 -9.82
CA TYR A 96 -24.90 -2.15 -9.86
C TYR A 96 -23.65 -1.28 -10.01
N VAL A 97 -22.46 -1.82 -9.81
CA VAL A 97 -21.20 -1.07 -9.78
C VAL A 97 -20.17 -1.72 -10.70
N GLU A 98 -19.39 -0.88 -11.40
CA GLU A 98 -18.19 -1.30 -12.12
C GLU A 98 -17.02 -0.33 -11.85
N PRO A 99 -15.76 -0.81 -11.88
CA PRO A 99 -15.36 -2.23 -11.90
C PRO A 99 -15.72 -2.96 -10.59
N PHE A 100 -15.38 -4.24 -10.48
CA PHE A 100 -15.74 -5.05 -9.31
C PHE A 100 -15.03 -4.53 -8.04
N ILE A 101 -15.80 -4.24 -6.98
CA ILE A 101 -15.25 -3.84 -5.68
C ILE A 101 -14.97 -5.08 -4.84
N TYR A 102 -13.73 -5.27 -4.42
CA TYR A 102 -13.37 -6.31 -3.45
C TYR A 102 -13.78 -5.88 -2.04
N ILE A 103 -14.46 -6.78 -1.33
CA ILE A 103 -14.81 -6.63 0.08
C ILE A 103 -14.51 -7.90 0.87
N GLU A 104 -14.31 -7.74 2.16
CA GLU A 104 -14.28 -8.83 3.14
C GLU A 104 -15.40 -8.61 4.14
N VAL A 105 -16.07 -9.68 4.55
CA VAL A 105 -17.15 -9.64 5.54
C VAL A 105 -16.77 -10.55 6.68
N GLY A 106 -16.91 -10.07 7.91
CA GLY A 106 -16.57 -10.85 9.08
C GLY A 106 -17.25 -10.35 10.34
N ASN A 107 -16.97 -11.06 11.43
CA ASN A 107 -17.43 -10.70 12.76
C ASN A 107 -16.27 -10.78 13.74
N ILE A 108 -16.33 -9.98 14.78
CA ILE A 108 -15.41 -9.97 15.92
C ILE A 108 -16.23 -9.94 17.23
N ILE A 109 -15.57 -10.16 18.37
CA ILE A 109 -16.20 -10.04 19.68
C ILE A 109 -15.58 -8.84 20.38
N VAL A 110 -16.41 -7.87 20.76
CA VAL A 110 -16.01 -6.68 21.54
C VAL A 110 -16.96 -6.59 22.72
N ASP A 111 -16.43 -6.49 23.94
CA ASP A 111 -17.22 -6.42 25.18
C ASP A 111 -18.29 -7.52 25.28
N GLU A 112 -17.90 -8.77 24.98
CA GLU A 112 -18.78 -9.96 24.95
C GLU A 112 -19.93 -9.89 23.93
N LYS A 113 -19.95 -8.89 23.06
CA LYS A 113 -20.96 -8.70 22.02
C LYS A 113 -20.37 -8.94 20.63
N THR A 114 -21.16 -9.57 19.77
CA THR A 114 -20.78 -9.79 18.36
C THR A 114 -20.88 -8.48 17.59
N ILE A 115 -19.80 -8.11 16.91
CA ILE A 115 -19.70 -6.93 16.05
C ILE A 115 -19.39 -7.40 14.65
N GLY A 116 -20.20 -6.97 13.69
CA GLY A 116 -20.01 -7.31 12.28
C GLY A 116 -19.24 -6.24 11.55
N TYR A 117 -18.56 -6.58 10.46
CA TYR A 117 -17.91 -5.59 9.63
C TYR A 117 -17.94 -5.96 8.14
N ILE A 118 -17.93 -4.93 7.30
CA ILE A 118 -17.50 -4.99 5.91
C ILE A 118 -16.21 -4.20 5.80
N LYS A 119 -15.14 -4.86 5.34
CA LYS A 119 -13.86 -4.25 5.05
C LYS A 119 -13.73 -4.02 3.54
N ILE A 120 -13.29 -2.84 3.15
CA ILE A 120 -12.94 -2.46 1.78
C ILE A 120 -11.42 -2.29 1.72
N PRO A 121 -10.68 -3.28 1.21
CA PRO A 121 -9.22 -3.23 1.14
C PRO A 121 -8.73 -2.14 0.20
N SER A 122 -7.71 -1.39 0.63
CA SER A 122 -7.11 -0.30 -0.14
C SER A 122 -6.23 -0.78 -1.31
N GLU A 123 -5.58 -1.94 -1.14
CA GLU A 123 -4.59 -2.48 -2.09
C GLU A 123 -5.17 -3.00 -3.40
N ARG A 124 -6.49 -3.24 -3.47
CA ARG A 124 -7.18 -3.84 -4.63
C ARG A 124 -8.12 -2.85 -5.31
N SER A 125 -7.71 -1.59 -5.39
CA SER A 125 -8.53 -0.52 -5.92
C SER A 125 -8.34 -0.33 -7.43
N ASP A 126 -9.46 -0.29 -8.17
CA ASP A 126 -9.52 0.07 -9.59
C ASP A 126 -10.52 1.23 -9.77
N ARG A 127 -10.10 2.42 -9.33
CA ARG A 127 -10.97 3.60 -9.30
C ARG A 127 -11.06 4.22 -10.72
N PRO A 128 -12.06 5.06 -11.02
CA PRO A 128 -13.28 5.26 -10.27
C PRO A 128 -14.23 4.09 -10.40
N TYR A 129 -14.89 3.76 -9.29
CA TYR A 129 -16.06 2.91 -9.24
C TYR A 129 -17.30 3.75 -9.55
N ILE A 130 -18.09 3.27 -10.51
CA ILE A 130 -19.21 3.98 -11.11
C ILE A 130 -20.48 3.12 -11.01
N VAL A 131 -21.63 3.76 -10.89
CA VAL A 131 -22.91 3.07 -10.99
C VAL A 131 -23.10 2.57 -12.42
N LYS A 132 -23.08 1.26 -12.61
CA LYS A 132 -23.24 0.56 -13.89
C LYS A 132 -24.68 0.54 -14.38
N LYS A 133 -25.65 0.57 -13.48
CA LYS A 133 -27.08 0.42 -13.78
C LYS A 133 -27.95 1.20 -12.79
N ASP A 134 -29.04 1.76 -13.29
CA ASP A 134 -30.05 2.38 -12.45
C ASP A 134 -30.60 1.40 -11.39
N TYR A 135 -30.62 1.86 -10.14
CA TYR A 135 -31.37 1.19 -9.07
C TYR A 135 -32.69 1.94 -8.86
N CYS A 136 -33.79 1.31 -9.23
CA CYS A 136 -35.14 1.85 -9.08
C CYS A 136 -35.93 1.02 -8.07
N LYS A 137 -36.53 1.67 -7.08
CA LYS A 137 -37.43 1.04 -6.10
C LYS A 137 -38.58 1.98 -5.80
N ASN A 138 -39.80 1.44 -5.70
CA ASN A 138 -41.03 2.21 -5.44
C ASN A 138 -41.23 3.40 -6.40
N GLY A 139 -40.91 3.22 -7.68
CA GLY A 139 -41.04 4.27 -8.71
C GLY A 139 -40.00 5.39 -8.63
N LYS A 140 -39.04 5.31 -7.70
CA LYS A 140 -37.96 6.28 -7.54
C LYS A 140 -36.61 5.67 -7.90
N THR A 141 -35.81 6.41 -8.64
CA THR A 141 -34.41 6.06 -8.93
C THR A 141 -33.53 6.54 -7.77
N HIS A 142 -32.84 5.61 -7.13
CA HIS A 142 -31.96 5.87 -5.98
C HIS A 142 -30.47 5.90 -6.35
N LEU A 143 -30.09 5.17 -7.40
CA LEU A 143 -28.80 5.20 -8.07
C LEU A 143 -29.05 5.43 -9.56
N ARG A 144 -28.35 6.38 -10.18
CA ARG A 144 -28.41 6.59 -11.64
C ARG A 144 -27.12 6.09 -12.28
N CYS A 145 -27.26 5.44 -13.43
CA CYS A 145 -26.14 4.99 -14.26
C CYS A 145 -25.18 6.16 -14.53
N GLY A 146 -23.89 5.91 -14.35
CA GLY A 146 -22.82 6.89 -14.48
C GLY A 146 -22.58 7.76 -13.25
N GLU A 147 -23.38 7.67 -12.18
CA GLU A 147 -23.08 8.37 -10.94
C GLU A 147 -21.84 7.76 -10.27
N ILE A 148 -20.99 8.65 -9.75
CA ILE A 148 -19.80 8.29 -8.97
C ILE A 148 -20.04 8.91 -7.60
N TYR A 149 -19.86 8.14 -6.55
CA TYR A 149 -20.00 8.59 -5.18
C TYR A 149 -18.62 8.62 -4.52
N VAL A 150 -18.35 9.69 -3.80
CA VAL A 150 -17.11 9.92 -3.04
C VAL A 150 -17.45 10.27 -1.61
N ARG A 151 -16.58 9.88 -0.68
CA ARG A 151 -16.74 10.22 0.73
C ARG A 151 -16.01 11.53 1.03
N LYS A 152 -16.64 12.40 1.83
CA LYS A 152 -16.02 13.60 2.39
C LYS A 152 -16.42 13.68 3.86
N ASN A 153 -15.45 13.47 4.75
CA ASN A 153 -15.70 13.22 6.17
C ASN A 153 -16.62 12.00 6.35
N ALA A 154 -17.71 12.13 7.12
CA ALA A 154 -18.68 11.06 7.38
C ALA A 154 -19.83 10.97 6.34
N ASN A 155 -19.76 11.72 5.22
CA ASN A 155 -20.88 11.83 4.27
C ASN A 155 -20.49 11.46 2.83
N ASN A 156 -21.46 10.95 2.09
CA ASN A 156 -21.30 10.60 0.67
C ASN A 156 -21.86 11.69 -0.23
N PHE A 157 -21.10 12.01 -1.28
CA PHE A 157 -21.46 13.03 -2.26
C PHE A 157 -21.33 12.47 -3.68
N ILE A 158 -22.13 12.98 -4.61
CA ILE A 158 -21.88 12.76 -6.03
C ILE A 158 -20.55 13.46 -6.38
N ALA A 159 -19.67 12.75 -7.06
CA ALA A 159 -18.36 13.23 -7.44
C ALA A 159 -18.47 14.47 -8.32
N THR A 160 -17.74 15.51 -7.95
CA THR A 160 -17.53 16.68 -8.79
C THR A 160 -16.36 16.43 -9.75
N ARG A 161 -16.20 17.28 -10.76
CA ARG A 161 -15.01 17.25 -11.62
C ARG A 161 -13.70 17.22 -10.82
N ARG A 162 -13.58 18.00 -9.74
CA ARG A 162 -12.34 18.04 -8.93
C ARG A 162 -12.08 16.71 -8.24
N ASP A 163 -13.14 16.04 -7.79
CA ASP A 163 -13.02 14.73 -7.17
C ASP A 163 -12.55 13.69 -8.19
N LEU A 164 -13.06 13.75 -9.43
CA LEU A 164 -12.58 12.90 -10.53
C LEU A 164 -11.13 13.18 -10.89
N ASP A 165 -10.74 14.45 -11.05
CA ASP A 165 -9.36 14.84 -11.32
C ASP A 165 -8.42 14.28 -10.23
N TYR A 166 -8.86 14.26 -8.97
CA TYR A 166 -8.12 13.70 -7.85
C TYR A 166 -8.09 12.16 -7.87
N ILE A 167 -9.22 11.49 -8.10
CA ILE A 167 -9.28 10.03 -8.23
C ILE A 167 -8.35 9.58 -9.33
N TYR A 168 -8.45 10.17 -10.52
CA TYR A 168 -7.62 9.80 -11.65
C TYR A 168 -6.15 10.01 -11.31
N ARG A 169 -5.72 11.16 -10.78
CA ARG A 169 -4.30 11.37 -10.41
C ARG A 169 -3.75 10.31 -9.46
N ASN A 170 -4.61 9.75 -8.61
CA ASN A 170 -4.23 8.74 -7.61
C ASN A 170 -4.69 7.34 -8.00
N ASN A 171 -5.06 7.11 -9.26
CA ASN A 171 -5.51 5.81 -9.73
C ASN A 171 -4.35 4.98 -10.29
N GLY A 172 -4.37 3.69 -9.97
CA GLY A 172 -3.33 2.73 -10.31
C GLY A 172 -2.24 2.61 -9.24
N SER A 173 -1.42 1.57 -9.38
CA SER A 173 -0.37 1.26 -8.41
C SER A 173 1.02 1.48 -9.00
N PHE A 174 1.90 2.06 -8.20
CA PHE A 174 3.32 1.97 -8.44
C PHE A 174 3.87 0.84 -7.58
N SER A 175 4.46 -0.16 -8.23
CA SER A 175 4.98 -1.34 -7.54
C SER A 175 6.43 -1.58 -7.91
N PHE A 176 7.17 -2.09 -6.94
CA PHE A 176 8.55 -2.50 -7.16
C PHE A 176 8.92 -3.65 -6.22
N SER A 177 9.78 -4.54 -6.70
CA SER A 177 10.17 -5.74 -6.00
C SER A 177 11.57 -6.20 -6.41
N LEU A 178 12.18 -7.05 -5.58
CA LEU A 178 13.41 -7.74 -5.97
C LEU A 178 13.12 -8.69 -7.14
N TYR A 179 13.94 -8.60 -8.18
CA TYR A 179 13.89 -9.54 -9.30
C TYR A 179 14.34 -10.94 -8.88
N ASP A 180 15.37 -11.01 -8.02
CA ASP A 180 15.83 -12.23 -7.40
C ASP A 180 16.33 -11.95 -5.97
N SER A 181 16.46 -13.00 -5.16
CA SER A 181 16.86 -12.85 -3.76
C SER A 181 18.33 -12.45 -3.55
N THR A 182 19.13 -12.26 -4.61
CA THR A 182 20.58 -12.07 -4.48
C THR A 182 20.93 -10.62 -4.20
N ALA A 183 21.68 -10.39 -3.13
CA ALA A 183 22.30 -9.10 -2.85
C ALA A 183 23.80 -9.17 -3.17
N GLU A 184 24.20 -8.56 -4.27
CA GLU A 184 25.58 -8.62 -4.76
C GLU A 184 26.44 -7.55 -4.10
N ILE A 185 27.36 -7.95 -3.23
CA ILE A 185 28.18 -7.03 -2.44
C ILE A 185 29.64 -7.11 -2.88
N GLY A 186 30.23 -5.99 -3.29
CA GLY A 186 31.63 -6.00 -3.69
C GLY A 186 32.10 -4.74 -4.38
N PHE A 187 33.36 -4.77 -4.80
CA PHE A 187 33.98 -3.66 -5.53
C PHE A 187 33.43 -3.54 -6.94
N ILE A 188 33.13 -2.30 -7.31
CA ILE A 188 32.80 -1.88 -8.66
C ILE A 188 33.87 -0.90 -9.12
N GLN A 189 34.41 -1.17 -10.30
CA GLN A 189 35.35 -0.28 -10.96
C GLN A 189 34.59 0.85 -11.63
N ILE A 190 34.88 2.10 -11.27
CA ILE A 190 34.32 3.29 -11.90
C ILE A 190 35.48 4.18 -12.33
N ARG A 191 35.74 4.26 -13.63
CA ARG A 191 36.97 4.87 -14.17
C ARG A 191 38.21 4.26 -13.53
N GLN A 192 38.97 5.03 -12.76
CA GLN A 192 40.18 4.60 -12.06
C GLN A 192 39.95 4.28 -10.57
N GLU A 193 38.73 4.49 -10.06
CA GLU A 193 38.38 4.25 -8.67
C GLU A 193 37.67 2.91 -8.50
N ARG A 194 37.81 2.32 -7.31
CA ARG A 194 37.02 1.17 -6.85
C ARG A 194 36.19 1.59 -5.66
N LYS A 195 34.89 1.32 -5.72
CA LYS A 195 33.94 1.59 -4.63
C LYS A 195 33.13 0.35 -4.34
N ILE A 196 32.74 0.16 -3.09
CA ILE A 196 31.94 -0.98 -2.68
C ILE A 196 30.47 -0.61 -2.79
N PHE A 197 29.69 -1.52 -3.35
CA PHE A 197 28.26 -1.38 -3.44
C PHE A 197 27.56 -2.65 -3.00
N VAL A 198 26.39 -2.48 -2.40
CA VAL A 198 25.34 -3.49 -2.41
C VAL A 198 24.54 -3.29 -3.69
N GLN A 199 24.51 -4.30 -4.56
CA GLN A 199 23.71 -4.31 -5.77
C GLN A 199 22.45 -5.15 -5.56
N LEU A 200 21.29 -4.53 -5.78
CA LEU A 200 20.01 -5.24 -5.81
C LEU A 200 19.40 -5.10 -7.20
N ARG A 201 18.97 -6.21 -7.78
CA ARG A 201 18.24 -6.20 -9.05
C ARG A 201 16.76 -6.06 -8.76
N MET A 202 16.16 -5.02 -9.33
CA MET A 202 14.79 -4.60 -9.02
C MET A 202 13.93 -4.63 -10.29
N LEU A 203 12.68 -5.03 -10.13
CA LEU A 203 11.61 -4.84 -11.10
C LEU A 203 10.76 -3.66 -10.65
N PHE A 204 10.46 -2.74 -11.55
CA PHE A 204 9.56 -1.62 -11.33
C PHE A 204 8.44 -1.67 -12.36
N ALA A 205 7.22 -1.37 -11.92
CA ALA A 205 6.05 -1.25 -12.77
C ALA A 205 5.23 -0.02 -12.35
N ASN A 206 4.99 0.88 -13.32
CA ASN A 206 4.12 2.03 -13.14
C ASN A 206 2.74 1.76 -13.76
N ASN A 207 1.81 1.24 -12.95
CA ASN A 207 0.42 1.06 -13.36
C ASN A 207 -0.45 2.27 -13.01
N THR A 208 0.16 3.39 -12.60
CA THR A 208 -0.56 4.65 -12.42
C THR A 208 -0.78 5.34 -13.76
N ASN A 209 -1.68 6.31 -13.80
CA ASN A 209 -1.94 7.10 -15.01
C ASN A 209 -1.08 8.37 -15.14
N HIS A 210 -0.08 8.54 -14.27
CA HIS A 210 0.85 9.66 -14.33
C HIS A 210 2.29 9.17 -14.36
N THR A 211 3.19 10.05 -14.78
CA THR A 211 4.62 9.75 -14.82
C THR A 211 5.24 9.86 -13.44
N ILE A 212 6.02 8.85 -13.04
CA ILE A 212 6.76 8.83 -11.77
C ILE A 212 8.24 9.04 -12.09
N ASN A 213 8.87 10.01 -11.42
CA ASN A 213 10.29 10.30 -11.60
C ASN A 213 11.04 9.99 -10.30
N ILE A 214 11.67 8.82 -10.22
CA ILE A 214 12.38 8.36 -9.02
C ILE A 214 13.73 9.06 -8.93
N CYS A 215 13.97 9.81 -7.86
CA CYS A 215 15.23 10.56 -7.68
C CYS A 215 16.05 10.08 -6.48
N ARG A 216 15.52 9.17 -5.65
CA ARG A 216 16.24 8.64 -4.49
C ARG A 216 15.74 7.24 -4.15
N ALA A 217 16.65 6.39 -3.68
CA ALA A 217 16.30 5.10 -3.12
C ALA A 217 17.19 4.78 -1.90
N LEU A 218 16.59 4.18 -0.89
CA LEU A 218 17.23 3.68 0.32
C LEU A 218 16.99 2.19 0.43
N CYS A 219 17.97 1.47 0.96
CA CYS A 219 17.84 0.05 1.28
C CYS A 219 18.29 -0.17 2.72
N ASP A 220 17.38 -0.67 3.54
CA ASP A 220 17.70 -1.19 4.86
C ASP A 220 17.94 -2.70 4.75
N ILE A 221 19.12 -3.15 5.18
CA ILE A 221 19.43 -4.56 5.37
C ILE A 221 19.33 -4.86 6.85
N CYS A 222 18.33 -5.65 7.23
CA CYS A 222 18.08 -6.09 8.58
C CYS A 222 18.63 -7.50 8.79
N THR A 223 19.29 -7.70 9.92
CA THR A 223 19.58 -9.03 10.49
C THR A 223 18.88 -9.16 11.84
N SER A 224 19.08 -10.28 12.55
CA SER A 224 18.42 -10.53 13.84
C SER A 224 18.74 -9.50 14.93
N ASP A 225 19.85 -8.79 14.79
CA ASP A 225 20.48 -7.95 15.82
C ASP A 225 20.91 -6.56 15.31
N SER A 226 20.71 -6.26 14.03
CA SER A 226 21.17 -4.99 13.45
C SER A 226 20.38 -4.58 12.21
N VAL A 227 20.37 -3.27 11.95
CA VAL A 227 19.84 -2.69 10.71
C VAL A 227 20.90 -1.76 10.15
N MET A 228 21.22 -1.94 8.87
CA MET A 228 22.17 -1.10 8.13
C MET A 228 21.45 -0.47 6.95
N GLN A 229 21.46 0.86 6.87
CA GLN A 229 20.83 1.63 5.80
C GLN A 229 21.89 2.04 4.76
N TYR A 230 21.55 1.86 3.49
CA TYR A 230 22.39 2.22 2.36
C TYR A 230 21.64 3.14 1.40
N GLU A 231 22.33 4.14 0.86
CA GLU A 231 21.76 5.06 -0.12
C GLU A 231 22.15 4.68 -1.54
N CYS A 232 21.16 4.66 -2.42
CA CYS A 232 21.35 4.38 -3.85
C CYS A 232 22.01 5.59 -4.53
N LEU A 233 23.13 5.36 -5.19
CA LEU A 233 23.77 6.38 -6.01
C LEU A 233 23.38 6.24 -7.48
N TYR A 234 23.36 5.01 -7.99
CA TYR A 234 23.18 4.73 -9.42
C TYR A 234 22.11 3.67 -9.66
N CYS A 235 21.42 3.80 -10.79
CA CYS A 235 20.51 2.78 -11.30
C CYS A 235 20.87 2.49 -12.75
N GLU A 236 21.38 1.29 -13.00
CA GLU A 236 21.95 0.94 -14.30
C GLU A 236 21.65 -0.51 -14.68
N ASN A 237 21.98 -0.87 -15.92
CA ASN A 237 22.11 -2.29 -16.25
C ASN A 237 23.23 -2.91 -15.43
N LYS A 238 23.05 -4.17 -15.01
CA LYS A 238 24.03 -4.89 -14.20
C LYS A 238 25.41 -4.87 -14.85
N SER A 239 26.33 -4.13 -14.23
CA SER A 239 27.74 -4.09 -14.53
C SER A 239 28.57 -4.05 -13.25
N ARG A 240 29.83 -4.50 -13.34
CA ARG A 240 30.87 -4.38 -12.31
C ARG A 240 31.96 -3.38 -12.70
N GLU A 241 31.91 -2.88 -13.93
CA GLU A 241 32.85 -1.91 -14.46
C GLU A 241 32.10 -0.85 -15.27
N PHE A 242 32.39 0.40 -14.96
CA PHE A 242 31.86 1.55 -15.67
C PHE A 242 33.02 2.40 -16.19
N ALA A 243 33.11 2.49 -17.52
CA ALA A 243 34.13 3.29 -18.20
C ALA A 243 33.95 4.80 -17.94
N GLN A 244 32.71 5.22 -17.68
CA GLN A 244 32.33 6.58 -17.28
C GLN A 244 31.61 6.53 -15.93
N VAL A 245 31.56 7.65 -15.20
CA VAL A 245 30.78 7.70 -13.96
C VAL A 245 29.30 7.65 -14.33
N PRO A 246 28.53 6.66 -13.84
CA PRO A 246 27.09 6.64 -14.09
C PRO A 246 26.41 7.90 -13.54
N PRO A 247 25.32 8.36 -14.15
CA PRO A 247 24.59 9.51 -13.63
C PRO A 247 24.02 9.17 -12.25
N LEU A 248 24.16 10.11 -11.32
CA LEU A 248 23.53 10.00 -10.00
C LEU A 248 22.00 10.04 -10.18
N ILE A 249 21.29 9.12 -9.51
CA ILE A 249 19.81 9.08 -9.54
C ILE A 249 19.19 10.39 -9.03
N SER A 250 19.88 11.10 -8.13
CA SER A 250 19.48 12.41 -7.61
C SER A 250 19.59 13.54 -8.63
N ASN A 251 20.46 13.40 -9.64
CA ASN A 251 20.67 14.40 -10.69
C ASN A 251 19.91 14.06 -11.98
N VAL A 252 19.79 12.77 -12.29
CA VAL A 252 19.05 12.25 -13.45
C VAL A 252 18.03 11.22 -12.92
N PRO A 253 16.83 11.69 -12.51
CA PRO A 253 15.78 10.81 -12.03
C PRO A 253 15.37 9.78 -13.08
N ILE A 254 14.99 8.59 -12.62
CA ILE A 254 14.45 7.54 -13.48
C ILE A 254 13.00 7.86 -13.76
N GLN A 255 12.69 8.12 -15.03
CA GLN A 255 11.33 8.37 -15.47
C GLN A 255 10.61 7.05 -15.79
N LEU A 256 9.42 6.86 -15.21
CA LEU A 256 8.46 5.82 -15.57
C LEU A 256 7.18 6.48 -16.03
N THR A 257 6.88 6.39 -17.31
CA THR A 257 5.60 6.79 -17.87
C THR A 257 4.50 5.75 -17.54
N PRO A 258 3.21 6.10 -17.66
CA PRO A 258 2.12 5.15 -17.44
C PRO A 258 2.27 3.87 -18.28
N GLY A 259 2.21 2.71 -17.63
CA GLY A 259 2.38 1.40 -18.26
C GLY A 259 3.84 0.95 -18.43
N ASP A 260 4.83 1.78 -18.05
CA ASP A 260 6.23 1.37 -18.12
C ASP A 260 6.54 0.29 -17.09
N GLU A 261 7.27 -0.72 -17.56
CA GLU A 261 7.94 -1.72 -16.72
C GLU A 261 9.42 -1.77 -17.08
N PHE A 262 10.28 -1.83 -16.07
CA PHE A 262 11.70 -2.05 -16.31
C PHE A 262 12.35 -2.89 -15.22
N GLN A 263 13.47 -3.50 -15.60
CA GLN A 263 14.37 -4.20 -14.69
C GLN A 263 15.75 -3.53 -14.70
N LYS A 264 16.23 -3.09 -13.53
CA LYS A 264 17.54 -2.46 -13.37
C LYS A 264 18.24 -2.92 -12.10
N SER A 265 19.55 -2.70 -12.04
CA SER A 265 20.36 -2.88 -10.84
C SER A 265 20.50 -1.54 -10.13
N PHE A 266 20.14 -1.52 -8.85
CA PHE A 266 20.32 -0.39 -7.95
C PHE A 266 21.62 -0.57 -7.19
N TYR A 267 22.45 0.47 -7.19
CA TYR A 267 23.79 0.48 -6.64
C TYR A 267 23.81 1.30 -5.35
N PHE A 268 23.67 0.62 -4.22
CA PHE A 268 23.68 1.24 -2.90
C PHE A 268 25.11 1.32 -2.37
N PHE A 269 25.57 2.54 -2.08
CA PHE A 269 26.95 2.75 -1.65
C PHE A 269 27.19 2.13 -0.28
N ALA A 270 28.27 1.35 -0.15
CA ALA A 270 28.68 0.73 1.10
C ALA A 270 30.11 1.17 1.45
N SER A 271 30.34 1.48 2.72
CA SER A 271 31.70 1.65 3.25
C SER A 271 32.37 0.29 3.46
N GLU A 272 33.70 0.25 3.49
CA GLU A 272 34.46 -0.96 3.82
C GLU A 272 34.01 -1.58 5.15
N GLN A 273 33.85 -0.77 6.18
CA GLN A 273 33.35 -1.20 7.49
C GLN A 273 31.97 -1.86 7.41
N SER A 274 31.04 -1.27 6.64
CA SER A 274 29.69 -1.84 6.49
C SER A 274 29.69 -3.16 5.71
N ALA A 275 30.57 -3.29 4.71
CA ALA A 275 30.70 -4.51 3.93
C ALA A 275 31.30 -5.65 4.78
N GLU A 276 32.30 -5.35 5.61
CA GLU A 276 32.90 -6.29 6.54
C GLU A 276 31.88 -6.79 7.59
N ILE A 277 31.04 -5.90 8.12
CA ILE A 277 29.94 -6.28 9.03
C ILE A 277 28.98 -7.25 8.33
N LEU A 278 28.54 -6.95 7.11
CA LEU A 278 27.67 -7.84 6.34
C LEU A 278 28.34 -9.21 6.11
N LEU A 279 29.63 -9.23 5.79
CA LEU A 279 30.35 -10.48 5.56
C LEU A 279 30.48 -11.33 6.83
N ASN A 280 30.82 -10.70 7.95
CA ASN A 280 30.92 -11.40 9.24
C ASN A 280 29.57 -11.99 9.65
N LYS A 281 28.47 -11.24 9.47
CA LYS A 281 27.12 -11.74 9.72
C LYS A 281 26.74 -12.89 8.80
N HIS A 282 27.14 -12.82 7.53
CA HIS A 282 26.92 -13.89 6.56
C HIS A 282 27.67 -15.17 6.94
N ARG A 283 28.95 -15.04 7.35
CA ARG A 283 29.77 -16.16 7.83
C ARG A 283 29.19 -16.81 9.11
N SER A 284 28.54 -16.03 9.97
CA SER A 284 27.82 -16.55 11.13
C SER A 284 26.46 -17.19 10.82
N GLY A 285 26.04 -17.24 9.55
CA GLY A 285 24.79 -17.85 9.12
C GLY A 285 23.54 -17.05 9.48
N GLN A 286 23.66 -15.73 9.69
CA GLN A 286 22.48 -14.89 9.94
C GLN A 286 21.58 -14.81 8.70
N ARG A 287 20.28 -14.62 8.95
CA ARG A 287 19.30 -14.29 7.92
C ARG A 287 19.33 -12.79 7.64
N PHE A 288 19.09 -12.43 6.38
CA PHE A 288 19.10 -11.05 5.90
C PHE A 288 17.75 -10.71 5.26
N ILE A 289 17.18 -9.58 5.67
CA ILE A 289 15.92 -9.07 5.13
C ILE A 289 16.21 -7.68 4.56
N ALA A 290 15.85 -7.44 3.31
CA ALA A 290 15.90 -6.13 2.68
C ALA A 290 14.54 -5.42 2.78
N ARG A 291 14.58 -4.13 3.09
CA ARG A 291 13.44 -3.21 2.96
C ARG A 291 13.88 -2.04 2.11
N LEU A 292 13.15 -1.76 1.04
CA LEU A 292 13.49 -0.70 0.11
C LEU A 292 12.49 0.45 0.20
N GLU A 293 13.01 1.66 0.14
CA GLU A 293 12.21 2.87 0.03
C GLU A 293 12.67 3.67 -1.19
N VAL A 294 11.74 4.11 -2.01
CA VAL A 294 12.03 4.99 -3.14
C VAL A 294 11.23 6.28 -3.01
N PHE A 295 11.84 7.38 -3.46
CA PHE A 295 11.24 8.70 -3.41
C PHE A 295 11.24 9.31 -4.80
N ASP A 296 10.10 9.89 -5.17
CA ASP A 296 10.00 10.67 -6.40
C ASP A 296 10.45 12.12 -6.19
N VAL A 297 10.55 12.87 -7.29
CA VAL A 297 10.88 14.30 -7.28
C VAL A 297 9.88 15.17 -6.52
N ASN A 298 8.66 14.67 -6.28
CA ASN A 298 7.62 15.35 -5.50
C ASN A 298 7.68 15.00 -4.01
N LYS A 299 8.66 14.19 -3.59
CA LYS A 299 8.85 13.67 -2.22
C LYS A 299 7.79 12.65 -1.78
N ASN A 300 7.04 12.07 -2.72
CA ASN A 300 6.22 10.91 -2.42
C ASN A 300 7.14 9.74 -2.08
N ARG A 301 6.80 9.00 -1.01
CA ARG A 301 7.55 7.84 -0.52
C ARG A 301 6.81 6.57 -0.87
N PHE A 302 7.51 5.60 -1.46
CA PHE A 302 7.00 4.27 -1.75
C PHE A 302 7.91 3.25 -1.07
N ALA A 303 7.33 2.26 -0.38
CA ALA A 303 8.08 1.26 0.37
C ALA A 303 7.78 -0.15 -0.14
N SER A 304 8.80 -1.00 -0.19
CA SER A 304 8.64 -2.42 -0.52
C SER A 304 8.19 -3.22 0.69
N GLN A 305 7.56 -4.37 0.44
CA GLN A 305 7.43 -5.39 1.47
C GLN A 305 8.83 -5.92 1.87
N PRO A 306 9.05 -6.28 3.15
CA PRO A 306 10.30 -6.91 3.57
C PRO A 306 10.55 -8.21 2.81
N SER A 307 11.75 -8.37 2.25
CA SER A 307 12.10 -9.51 1.41
C SER A 307 13.38 -10.19 1.89
N GLU A 308 13.38 -11.51 2.01
CA GLU A 308 14.60 -12.26 2.36
C GLU A 308 15.62 -12.18 1.22
N ILE A 309 16.86 -11.86 1.56
CA ILE A 309 17.97 -11.77 0.61
C ILE A 309 19.10 -12.72 0.98
N LYS A 310 19.86 -13.11 -0.04
CA LYS A 310 21.07 -13.94 0.04
C LYS A 310 22.26 -13.07 -0.40
N PRO A 311 23.07 -12.59 0.56
CA PRO A 311 24.30 -11.89 0.24
C PRO A 311 25.24 -12.76 -0.62
N CYS A 312 25.77 -12.19 -1.69
CA CYS A 312 26.78 -12.79 -2.54
C CYS A 312 27.96 -11.82 -2.65
N PHE A 313 29.06 -12.14 -1.98
CA PHE A 313 30.25 -11.31 -1.94
C PHE A 313 31.20 -11.64 -3.10
N TYR A 314 31.72 -10.61 -3.78
CA TYR A 314 32.69 -10.78 -4.86
C TYR A 314 33.80 -9.71 -4.80
N GLY A 315 35.00 -10.08 -5.26
CA GLY A 315 36.22 -9.26 -5.11
C GLY A 315 37.30 -9.98 -4.31
N ASN A 316 38.52 -9.43 -4.27
CA ASN A 316 39.64 -10.04 -3.57
C ASN A 316 39.39 -10.10 -2.06
N ALA A 317 39.55 -11.28 -1.47
CA ALA A 317 39.28 -11.63 -0.07
C ALA A 317 40.08 -10.86 1.00
N ASN A 318 40.97 -9.95 0.59
CA ASN A 318 41.80 -9.15 1.51
C ASN A 318 41.18 -7.79 1.88
N ILE A 319 40.05 -7.43 1.26
CA ILE A 319 39.18 -6.29 1.66
C ILE A 319 37.71 -6.72 1.47
N LEU A 320 37.39 -7.93 1.93
CA LEU A 320 36.03 -8.40 2.16
C LEU A 320 35.95 -8.89 3.60
#